data_AF-A0A679JQ78-F1
#
_entry.id   AF-A0A679JQ78-F1
#
_cell.length_a   1.000
_cell.length_b   1.000
_cell.length_c   1.000
_cell.angle_alpha   90.00
_cell.angle_beta   90.00
_cell.angle_gamma   90.00
#
_symmetry.space_group_name_H-M   'P 1'
#
loop_
_entity.id
_entity.type
_entity.pdbx_description
1 polymer ?
#
loop_
_entity_poly.entity_id
_entity_poly.type
_entity_poly.pdbx_seq_one_letter_code
_entity_poly.pdbx_strand_id
1 'polypeptide(L)'
;MTTNESRGWTIAARALMAVIFLVAGVRKLMTYGATLGYFAKLGIPLPDVVLPLTIALEVGGGLLLVAGWRVRWVASALAIFTLATAFTAHAFWSADAAQFAGQLNNFLKNVAMVGGFLLLIAHAAASERKAGP
;
A
#
# COMPACT_ATOMS: atom_id res chain seq x y z
N MET A 1 10.25 25.49 17.53
CA MET A 1 10.13 25.29 16.07
C MET A 1 9.44 23.96 15.84
N THR A 2 8.26 23.78 15.24
CA THR A 2 7.26 24.63 14.58
C THR A 2 6.13 23.63 14.25
N THR A 3 5.06 23.55 15.04
CA THR A 3 3.99 22.53 14.91
C THR A 3 3.33 22.49 13.53
N ASN A 4 3.46 23.57 12.75
CA ASN A 4 2.92 23.69 11.40
C ASN A 4 3.80 23.03 10.33
N GLU A 5 5.13 23.12 10.46
CA GLU A 5 6.07 22.48 9.52
C GLU A 5 6.02 20.96 9.66
N SER A 6 5.99 20.43 10.89
CA SER A 6 5.83 18.98 11.13
C SER A 6 4.49 18.44 10.62
N ARG A 7 3.42 19.25 10.65
CA ARG A 7 2.12 18.89 10.08
C ARG A 7 2.15 18.82 8.56
N GLY A 8 2.81 19.78 7.91
CA GLY A 8 3.02 19.78 6.46
C GLY A 8 3.76 18.51 5.99
N TRP A 9 4.85 18.16 6.66
CA TRP A 9 5.63 16.95 6.35
C TRP A 9 4.82 15.66 6.54
N THR A 10 3.94 15.60 7.53
CA THR A 10 3.09 14.42 7.77
C THR A 10 2.02 14.27 6.68
N ILE A 11 1.44 15.38 6.22
CA ILE A 11 0.50 15.37 5.08
C ILE A 11 1.24 14.92 3.81
N ALA A 12 2.40 15.50 3.53
CA ALA A 12 3.22 15.16 2.38
C ALA A 12 3.63 13.67 2.39
N ALA A 13 4.10 13.15 3.53
CA ALA A 13 4.47 11.74 3.67
C ALA A 13 3.28 10.81 3.34
N ARG A 14 2.10 11.08 3.91
CA ARG A 14 0.89 10.29 3.62
C ARG A 14 0.48 10.37 2.15
N ALA A 15 0.57 11.55 1.54
CA ALA A 15 0.25 11.75 0.13
C ALA A 15 1.21 10.98 -0.78
N LEU A 16 2.52 11.13 -0.57
CA LEU A 16 3.55 10.45 -1.35
C LEU A 16 3.43 8.92 -1.22
N MET A 17 3.17 8.43 -0.01
CA MET A 17 2.91 7.01 0.21
C MET A 17 1.61 6.53 -0.43
N ALA A 18 0.54 7.34 -0.43
CA ALA A 18 -0.74 6.98 -1.02
C ALA A 18 -0.70 6.89 -2.56
N VAL A 19 0.12 7.72 -3.22
CA VAL A 19 0.17 7.83 -4.69
C VAL A 19 0.33 6.46 -5.37
N ILE A 20 1.20 5.60 -4.85
CA ILE A 20 1.44 4.28 -5.47
C ILE A 20 0.19 3.40 -5.46
N PHE A 21 -0.62 3.46 -4.39
CA PHE A 21 -1.88 2.71 -4.29
C PHE A 21 -2.96 3.31 -5.17
N LEU A 22 -3.10 4.64 -5.19
CA LEU A 22 -4.08 5.32 -6.04
C LEU A 22 -3.84 5.01 -7.51
N VAL A 23 -2.59 5.14 -7.97
CA VAL A 23 -2.21 4.82 -9.35
C VAL A 23 -2.40 3.32 -9.62
N ALA A 24 -2.01 2.44 -8.70
CA ALA A 24 -2.18 1.00 -8.88
C ALA A 24 -3.66 0.60 -8.98
N GLY A 25 -4.51 1.10 -8.09
CA GLY A 25 -5.94 0.80 -8.05
C GLY A 25 -6.69 1.33 -9.27
N VAL A 26 -6.41 2.57 -9.69
CA VAL A 26 -6.98 3.15 -10.92
C VAL A 26 -6.55 2.34 -12.14
N ARG A 27 -5.28 1.95 -12.23
CA ARG A 27 -4.81 1.09 -13.33
C ARG A 27 -5.53 -0.26 -13.34
N LYS A 28 -5.73 -0.89 -12.17
CA LYS A 28 -6.49 -2.14 -12.07
C LYS A 28 -7.95 -2.00 -12.51
N LEU A 29 -8.58 -0.84 -12.28
CA LEU A 29 -9.91 -0.54 -12.83
C LEU A 29 -9.88 -0.45 -14.36
N MET A 30 -8.90 0.28 -14.91
CA MET A 30 -8.75 0.44 -16.36
C MET A 30 -8.38 -0.86 -17.08
N THR A 31 -7.66 -1.75 -16.40
CA THR A 31 -7.17 -3.02 -16.97
C THR A 31 -7.79 -4.24 -16.28
N TYR A 32 -9.04 -4.14 -15.82
CA TYR A 32 -9.67 -5.13 -14.95
C TYR A 32 -9.55 -6.57 -15.45
N GLY A 33 -9.93 -6.84 -16.70
CA GLY A 33 -9.84 -8.19 -17.29
C GLY A 33 -8.40 -8.73 -17.36
N ALA A 34 -7.43 -7.88 -17.66
CA ALA A 34 -6.02 -8.27 -17.70
C ALA A 34 -5.48 -8.55 -16.29
N THR A 35 -5.86 -7.73 -15.30
CA THR A 35 -5.48 -7.95 -13.90
C THR A 35 -6.11 -9.21 -13.33
N LEU A 36 -7.37 -9.49 -13.67
CA LEU A 36 -8.06 -10.70 -13.26
C LEU A 36 -7.34 -11.96 -13.77
N GLY A 37 -7.00 -11.99 -15.06
CA GLY A 37 -6.21 -13.08 -15.64
C GLY A 37 -4.83 -13.22 -15.03
N TYR A 38 -4.18 -12.10 -14.64
CA TYR A 38 -2.92 -12.13 -13.92
C TYR A 38 -3.05 -12.70 -12.51
N PHE A 39 -4.09 -12.34 -11.76
CA PHE A 39 -4.36 -12.90 -10.42
C PHE A 39 -4.59 -14.40 -10.47
N ALA A 40 -5.30 -14.88 -11.49
CA ALA A 40 -5.47 -16.32 -11.74
C ALA A 40 -4.12 -17.01 -11.98
N LYS A 41 -3.23 -16.41 -12.78
CA LYS A 41 -1.86 -16.94 -13.01
C LYS A 41 -0.99 -16.96 -11.76
N LEU A 42 -1.20 -16.00 -10.85
CA LEU A 42 -0.54 -15.98 -9.54
C LEU A 42 -1.09 -17.04 -8.57
N GLY A 43 -2.17 -17.74 -8.92
CA GLY A 43 -2.81 -18.72 -8.04
C GLY A 43 -3.59 -18.09 -6.90
N ILE A 44 -4.01 -16.82 -7.02
CA ILE A 44 -4.84 -16.15 -6.01
C ILE A 44 -6.22 -16.83 -5.99
N PRO A 45 -6.68 -17.33 -4.82
CA PRO A 45 -8.00 -17.95 -4.72
C PRO A 45 -9.10 -16.92 -4.95
N LEU A 46 -10.16 -17.32 -5.68
CA LEU A 46 -11.32 -16.46 -5.98
C LEU A 46 -10.92 -15.08 -6.53
N PRO A 47 -10.19 -15.03 -7.68
CA PRO A 47 -9.65 -13.77 -8.20
C PRO A 47 -10.74 -12.74 -8.50
N ASP A 48 -11.95 -13.17 -8.85
CA ASP A 48 -13.13 -12.31 -9.07
C ASP A 48 -13.59 -11.57 -7.80
N VAL A 49 -13.28 -12.10 -6.62
CA VAL A 49 -13.58 -11.48 -5.32
C VAL A 49 -12.38 -10.69 -4.81
N VAL A 50 -11.16 -11.23 -4.96
CA VAL A 50 -9.94 -10.59 -4.45
C VAL A 50 -9.59 -9.32 -5.24
N LEU A 51 -9.81 -9.29 -6.55
CA LEU A 51 -9.54 -8.11 -7.37
C LEU A 51 -10.34 -6.87 -6.95
N PRO A 52 -11.68 -6.91 -6.84
CA PRO A 52 -12.45 -5.73 -6.41
C PRO A 52 -12.10 -5.30 -4.98
N LEU A 53 -11.82 -6.24 -4.07
CA LEU A 53 -11.34 -5.92 -2.72
C LEU A 53 -9.97 -5.23 -2.75
N THR A 54 -9.07 -5.70 -3.61
CA THR A 54 -7.75 -5.07 -3.81
C THR A 54 -7.90 -3.64 -4.32
N ILE A 55 -8.74 -3.43 -5.34
CA ILE A 55 -9.03 -2.08 -5.87
C ILE A 55 -9.63 -1.18 -4.78
N ALA A 56 -10.62 -1.68 -4.03
CA ALA A 56 -11.25 -0.94 -2.95
C ALA A 56 -10.24 -0.55 -1.86
N LEU A 57 -9.32 -1.45 -1.50
CA LEU A 57 -8.27 -1.17 -0.53
C LEU A 57 -7.23 -0.18 -1.07
N GLU A 58 -6.81 -0.31 -2.33
CA GLU A 58 -5.81 0.57 -2.93
C GLU A 58 -6.34 2.00 -3.12
N VAL A 59 -7.52 2.13 -3.73
CA VAL A 59 -8.15 3.44 -3.96
C VAL A 59 -8.69 4.01 -2.66
N GLY A 60 -9.52 3.26 -1.95
CA GLY A 60 -10.13 3.71 -0.70
C GLY A 60 -9.10 3.94 0.39
N GLY A 61 -8.19 2.99 0.62
CA GLY A 61 -7.10 3.13 1.59
C GLY A 61 -6.16 4.29 1.26
N GLY A 62 -5.80 4.48 -0.02
CA GLY A 62 -5.01 5.63 -0.46
C GLY A 62 -5.70 6.96 -0.15
N LEU A 63 -6.98 7.11 -0.49
CA LEU A 63 -7.76 8.33 -0.23
C LEU A 63 -7.91 8.60 1.28
N LEU A 64 -8.22 7.57 2.07
CA LEU A 64 -8.35 7.69 3.52
C LEU A 64 -7.03 8.05 4.19
N LEU A 65 -5.91 7.54 3.68
CA LEU A 65 -4.57 7.87 4.17
C LEU A 65 -4.24 9.35 3.93
N VAL A 66 -4.53 9.86 2.73
CA VAL A 66 -4.36 11.29 2.38
C VAL A 66 -5.23 12.17 3.28
N ALA A 67 -6.52 11.82 3.41
CA ALA A 67 -7.48 12.52 4.26
C ALA A 67 -7.09 12.49 5.75
N GLY A 68 -6.21 11.57 6.14
CA GLY A 68 -5.80 11.41 7.52
C GLY A 68 -6.85 10.76 8.41
N TRP A 69 -7.80 10.04 7.82
CA TRP A 69 -8.86 9.38 8.55
C TRP A 69 -8.35 8.06 9.13
N ARG A 70 -8.44 7.91 10.46
CA ARG A 70 -8.06 6.68 11.18
C ARG A 70 -6.69 6.13 10.73
N VAL A 71 -5.68 7.00 10.61
CA VAL A 71 -4.35 6.73 10.00
C VAL A 71 -3.75 5.41 10.49
N ARG A 72 -3.80 5.15 11.81
CA ARG A 72 -3.32 3.89 12.40
C ARG A 72 -3.89 2.66 11.68
N TRP A 73 -5.22 2.58 11.57
CA TRP A 73 -5.90 1.43 11.00
C TRP A 73 -5.71 1.32 9.49
N VAL A 74 -5.79 2.45 8.78
CA VAL A 74 -5.57 2.50 7.33
C VAL A 74 -4.14 2.10 6.98
N ALA A 75 -3.15 2.62 7.69
CA ALA A 75 -1.75 2.27 7.50
C ALA A 75 -1.48 0.79 7.85
N SER A 76 -2.11 0.24 8.89
CA SER A 76 -2.00 -1.20 9.20
C SER A 76 -2.53 -2.07 8.07
N ALA A 77 -3.71 -1.75 7.53
CA ALA A 77 -4.30 -2.50 6.43
C ALA A 77 -3.42 -2.43 5.17
N LEU A 78 -2.94 -1.24 4.80
CA LEU A 78 -2.05 -1.05 3.67
C LEU A 78 -0.69 -1.72 3.89
N ALA A 79 -0.14 -1.74 5.10
CA ALA A 79 1.11 -2.44 5.41
C ALA A 79 0.98 -3.95 5.18
N ILE A 80 -0.08 -4.57 5.71
CA ILE A 80 -0.34 -6.00 5.55
C ILE A 80 -0.52 -6.34 4.07
N PHE A 81 -1.33 -5.56 3.36
CA PHE A 81 -1.54 -5.73 1.92
C PHE A 81 -0.27 -5.56 1.10
N THR A 82 0.55 -4.55 1.41
CA THR A 82 1.80 -4.28 0.71
C THR A 82 2.80 -5.40 0.91
N LEU A 83 2.87 -5.93 2.14
CA LEU A 83 3.70 -7.08 2.46
C LEU A 83 3.22 -8.32 1.68
N ALA A 84 1.92 -8.62 1.73
CA ALA A 84 1.33 -9.72 0.95
C ALA A 84 1.63 -9.59 -0.55
N THR A 85 1.49 -8.38 -1.11
CA THR A 85 1.81 -8.09 -2.52
C THR A 85 3.29 -8.31 -2.84
N ALA A 86 4.20 -7.97 -1.93
CA ALA A 86 5.63 -8.21 -2.13
C ALA A 86 5.93 -9.70 -2.31
N PHE A 87 5.38 -10.56 -1.45
CA PHE A 87 5.66 -12.00 -1.46
C PHE A 87 4.86 -12.78 -2.51
N THR A 88 3.79 -12.21 -3.07
CA THR A 88 2.94 -12.88 -4.07
C THR A 88 3.20 -12.36 -5.47
N ALA A 89 2.97 -11.08 -5.73
CA ALA A 89 3.08 -10.49 -7.07
C ALA A 89 4.52 -10.11 -7.47
N HIS A 90 5.43 -10.00 -6.49
CA HIS A 90 6.81 -9.56 -6.70
C HIS A 90 7.86 -10.55 -6.14
N ALA A 91 7.53 -11.84 -6.21
CA ALA A 91 8.40 -12.96 -5.85
C ALA A 91 9.61 -13.07 -6.80
N PHE A 92 10.60 -12.20 -6.63
CA PHE A 92 11.77 -12.10 -7.51
C PHE A 92 12.60 -13.39 -7.59
N TRP A 93 12.54 -14.24 -6.56
CA TRP A 93 13.20 -15.55 -6.51
C TRP A 93 12.57 -16.58 -7.46
N SER A 94 11.36 -16.32 -7.96
CA SER A 94 10.67 -17.15 -8.96
C SER A 94 10.63 -16.50 -10.34
N ALA A 95 11.28 -15.36 -10.52
CA ALA A 95 11.31 -14.64 -11.79
C ALA A 95 12.38 -15.22 -12.73
N ASP A 96 12.11 -15.18 -14.04
CA ASP A 96 13.14 -15.43 -15.04
C ASP A 96 14.22 -14.32 -15.04
N ALA A 97 15.32 -14.56 -15.75
CA ALA A 97 16.43 -13.62 -15.81
C ALA A 97 16.05 -12.24 -16.38
N ALA A 98 15.07 -12.18 -17.29
CA ALA A 98 14.63 -10.92 -17.89
C ALA A 98 13.77 -10.09 -16.91
N GLN A 99 13.05 -10.75 -16.00
CA GLN A 99 12.16 -10.10 -15.03
C GLN A 99 12.79 -9.89 -13.65
N PHE A 100 13.89 -10.58 -13.33
CA PHE A 100 14.51 -10.59 -12.00
C PHE A 100 14.71 -9.19 -11.42
N ALA A 101 15.40 -8.30 -12.14
CA ALA A 101 15.71 -6.95 -11.66
C ALA A 101 14.45 -6.11 -11.42
N GLY A 102 13.45 -6.23 -12.31
CA GLY A 102 12.16 -5.56 -12.15
C GLY A 102 11.39 -6.05 -10.93
N GLN A 103 11.35 -7.36 -10.70
CA GLN A 103 10.67 -7.94 -9.54
C GLN A 103 11.40 -7.64 -8.24
N LEU A 104 12.74 -7.66 -8.23
CA LEU A 104 13.52 -7.28 -7.06
C LEU A 104 13.25 -5.83 -6.66
N ASN A 105 13.23 -4.91 -7.62
CA ASN A 105 12.89 -3.50 -7.34
C ASN A 105 11.46 -3.36 -6.81
N ASN A 106 10.50 -4.10 -7.37
CA ASN A 106 9.13 -4.09 -6.88
C ASN A 106 8.95 -4.74 -5.50
N PHE A 107 9.77 -5.72 -5.16
CA PHE A 107 9.82 -6.30 -3.82
C PHE A 107 10.38 -5.28 -2.82
N LEU A 108 11.55 -4.71 -3.12
CA LEU A 108 12.25 -3.77 -2.24
C LEU A 108 11.43 -2.48 -2.02
N LYS A 109 10.76 -1.94 -3.04
CA LYS A 109 9.86 -0.79 -2.84
C LYS A 109 8.74 -1.13 -1.86
N ASN A 110 8.16 -2.34 -1.94
CA ASN A 110 7.07 -2.73 -1.05
C ASN A 110 7.57 -2.91 0.39
N VAL A 111 8.75 -3.51 0.58
CA VAL A 111 9.39 -3.62 1.90
C VAL A 111 9.66 -2.23 2.49
N ALA A 112 10.19 -1.30 1.70
CA ALA A 112 10.40 0.09 2.13
C ALA A 112 9.08 0.78 2.50
N MET A 113 8.02 0.57 1.71
CA MET A 113 6.68 1.10 1.98
C MET A 113 6.09 0.56 3.29
N VAL A 114 6.26 -0.74 3.58
CA VAL A 114 5.88 -1.33 4.87
C VAL A 114 6.60 -0.62 6.02
N GLY A 115 7.90 -0.35 5.89
CA GLY A 115 8.66 0.44 6.88
C GLY A 115 8.05 1.84 7.11
N GLY A 116 7.68 2.54 6.03
CA GLY A 116 6.99 3.83 6.12
C GLY A 116 5.64 3.73 6.83
N PHE A 117 4.87 2.66 6.59
CA PHE A 117 3.59 2.46 7.27
C PHE A 117 3.75 2.17 8.75
N LEU A 118 4.77 1.39 9.14
CA LEU A 118 5.09 1.15 10.55
C LEU A 118 5.40 2.46 11.29
N LEU A 119 6.12 3.39 10.65
CA LEU A 119 6.35 4.73 11.20
C LEU A 119 5.05 5.52 11.37
N LEU A 120 4.14 5.49 10.37
CA LEU A 120 2.84 6.15 10.48
C LEU A 120 1.97 5.55 11.59
N ILE A 121 1.99 4.23 11.77
CA ILE A 121 1.28 3.52 12.83
C ILE A 121 1.83 3.94 14.20
N ALA A 122 3.15 3.94 14.37
CA ALA A 122 3.80 4.34 15.62
C ALA A 122 3.50 5.80 15.97
N HIS A 123 3.55 6.69 14.98
CA HIS A 123 3.23 8.11 15.15
C HIS A 123 1.75 8.32 15.53
N ALA A 124 0.82 7.67 14.84
CA ALA A 124 -0.60 7.76 15.14
C ALA A 124 -0.92 7.24 16.55
N ALA A 125 -0.36 6.09 16.95
CA ALA A 125 -0.53 5.55 18.30
C ALA A 125 0.03 6.47 19.39
N ALA A 126 1.16 7.14 19.13
CA ALA A 126 1.71 8.13 20.06
C ALA A 126 0.81 9.37 20.19
N SER A 127 0.19 9.82 19.10
CA SER A 127 -0.76 10.93 19.12
C SER A 127 -2.05 10.57 19.86
N GLU A 128 -2.57 9.35 19.68
CA GLU A 128 -3.76 8.85 20.39
C GLU A 128 -3.53 8.78 21.90
N ARG A 129 -2.35 8.33 22.35
CA ARG A 129 -1.98 8.29 23.78
C ARG A 129 -1.94 9.67 24.42
N LYS A 130 -1.52 10.70 23.68
CA LYS A 130 -1.52 12.09 24.16
C LYS A 130 -2.92 12.72 24.20
N ALA A 131 -3.90 12.10 23.53
CA ALA A 131 -5.28 12.56 23.46
C ALA A 131 -6.25 11.75 24.36
N GLY A 132 -5.74 10.77 25.12
CA GLY A 132 -6.49 10.04 26.16
C GLY A 132 -6.72 10.93 27.40
N PRO A 133 -7.74 10.60 28.23
CA PRO A 133 -8.55 11.53 29.02
C PRO A 133 -7.77 12.52 29.90
#